data_AF-A0A495V823-F1
#
_entry.id   AF-A0A495V823-F1
#
_cell.length_a   1.000
_cell.length_b   1.000
_cell.length_c   1.000
_cell.angle_alpha   90.00
_cell.angle_beta   90.00
_cell.angle_gamma   90.00
#
_symmetry.space_group_name_H-M   'P 1'
#
loop_
_entity.id
_entity.type
_entity.pdbx_description
1 polymer ?
#
loop_
_entity_poly.entity_id
_entity_poly.type
_entity_poly.pdbx_seq_one_letter_code
_entity_poly.pdbx_strand_id
1 'polypeptide(L)'
;MHRFLSQIAGWPHRAIDWLCSGRSDYVAFQSRKATPAHRARRTLCLFVWSGAAVLMLLCPSPGCVATFILIATFVSFSVLDERP
;
A
#
# COMPACT_ATOMS: atom_id res chain seq x y z
N MET A 1 21.53 -5.87 -13.77
CA MET A 1 20.34 -4.98 -13.75
C MET A 1 19.44 -5.13 -12.51
N HIS A 2 19.52 -6.23 -11.73
CA HIS A 2 18.68 -6.45 -10.54
C HIS A 2 19.09 -5.64 -9.28
N ARG A 3 20.37 -5.28 -9.12
CA ARG A 3 20.88 -4.53 -7.93
C ARG A 3 20.49 -3.05 -7.88
N PHE A 4 20.38 -2.39 -9.03
CA PHE A 4 20.01 -0.98 -9.09
C PHE A 4 18.56 -0.73 -8.62
N LEU A 5 17.63 -1.61 -9.01
CA LEU A 5 16.23 -1.53 -8.59
C LEU A 5 16.08 -1.71 -7.07
N SER A 6 16.89 -2.58 -6.45
CA SER A 6 16.87 -2.76 -4.98
C SER A 6 17.44 -1.56 -4.20
N GLN A 7 18.43 -0.85 -4.75
CA GLN A 7 18.96 0.38 -4.12
C GLN A 7 17.96 1.53 -4.19
N ILE A 8 17.24 1.68 -5.32
CA ILE A 8 16.21 2.71 -5.48
C ILE A 8 15.01 2.43 -4.58
N ALA A 9 14.60 1.16 -4.42
CA ALA A 9 13.48 0.79 -3.56
C ALA A 9 13.73 1.04 -2.06
N GLY A 10 14.98 0.91 -1.60
CA GLY A 10 15.34 1.14 -0.19
C GLY A 10 15.65 2.60 0.17
N TRP A 11 15.99 3.43 -0.83
CA TRP A 11 16.33 4.83 -0.62
C TRP A 11 15.22 5.67 0.02
N PRO A 12 13.94 5.61 -0.42
CA PRO A 12 12.89 6.43 0.20
C PRO A 12 12.65 6.05 1.66
N HIS A 13 12.76 4.76 2.01
CA HIS A 13 12.60 4.33 3.40
C HIS A 13 13.73 4.89 4.28
N ARG A 14 14.98 4.81 3.81
CA ARG A 14 16.14 5.35 4.52
C ARG A 14 16.11 6.87 4.66
N ALA A 15 15.65 7.58 3.63
CA ALA A 15 15.50 9.03 3.68
C ALA A 15 14.45 9.45 4.71
N ILE A 16 13.31 8.75 4.76
CA ILE A 16 12.25 8.99 5.75
C ILE A 16 12.72 8.61 7.15
N ASP A 17 13.40 7.47 7.33
CA ASP A 17 13.99 7.07 8.61
C ASP A 17 14.98 8.13 9.11
N TRP A 18 15.79 8.70 8.22
CA TRP A 18 16.71 9.78 8.57
C TRP A 18 15.97 11.07 8.96
N LEU A 19 15.02 11.51 8.13
CA LEU A 19 14.19 12.71 8.38
C LEU A 19 13.36 12.62 9.65
N CYS A 20 12.87 11.43 9.98
CA CYS A 20 11.98 11.18 11.12
C CYS A 20 12.72 10.53 12.30
N SER A 21 14.05 10.41 12.23
CA SER A 21 14.86 9.85 13.31
C SER A 21 14.64 10.66 14.59
N GLY A 22 14.29 9.98 15.69
CA GLY A 22 14.01 10.61 16.98
C GLY A 22 12.57 11.08 17.19
N ARG A 23 11.66 10.99 16.20
CA ARG A 23 10.25 11.31 16.39
C ARG A 23 9.48 10.12 16.97
N SER A 24 8.92 10.27 18.16
CA SER A 24 8.11 9.24 18.85
C SER A 24 6.91 8.76 18.03
N ASP A 25 6.24 9.68 17.32
CA ASP A 25 5.09 9.37 16.46
C ASP A 25 5.46 8.41 15.32
N TYR A 26 6.67 8.56 14.76
CA TYR A 26 7.15 7.73 13.67
C TYR A 26 7.44 6.30 14.14
N VAL A 27 8.05 6.17 15.32
CA VAL A 27 8.30 4.87 15.95
C VAL A 27 6.99 4.17 16.30
N ALA A 28 6.01 4.90 16.86
CA ALA A 28 4.68 4.37 17.16
C ALA A 28 3.90 3.95 15.90
N PHE A 29 4.10 4.66 14.78
CA PHE A 29 3.49 4.31 13.50
C PHE A 29 4.15 3.07 12.88
N GLN A 30 5.48 2.97 12.92
CA GLN A 30 6.21 1.80 12.45
C GLN A 30 5.91 0.56 13.28
N SER A 31 5.74 0.70 14.60
CA SER A 31 5.35 -0.42 15.47
C SER A 31 3.94 -0.93 15.16
N ARG A 32 2.97 -0.03 14.89
CA ARG A 32 1.61 -0.41 14.44
C ARG A 32 1.63 -1.15 13.10
N LYS A 33 2.47 -0.71 12.15
CA LYS A 33 2.67 -1.40 10.86
C LYS A 33 3.26 -2.81 10.98
N ALA A 34 4.04 -3.06 12.04
CA ALA A 34 4.65 -4.36 12.28
C ALA A 34 3.66 -5.42 12.81
N THR A 35 2.44 -5.02 13.18
CA THR A 35 1.43 -5.94 13.72
C THR A 35 0.91 -6.93 12.66
N PRO A 36 0.60 -8.17 13.06
CA PRO A 36 0.04 -9.18 12.14
C PRO A 36 -1.31 -8.76 11.56
N ALA A 37 -2.11 -7.98 12.31
CA ALA A 37 -3.37 -7.41 11.83
C ALA A 37 -3.17 -6.46 10.65
N HIS A 38 -2.18 -5.56 10.74
CA HIS A 38 -1.85 -4.66 9.64
C HIS A 38 -1.32 -5.40 8.41
N ARG A 39 -0.54 -6.47 8.61
CA ARG A 39 -0.07 -7.33 7.50
C ARG A 39 -1.23 -8.04 6.81
N ALA A 40 -2.19 -8.60 7.56
CA ALA A 40 -3.37 -9.26 6.99
C ALA A 40 -4.22 -8.30 6.14
N ARG A 41 -4.46 -7.08 6.65
CA ARG A 41 -5.15 -6.00 5.92
C ARG A 41 -4.42 -5.60 4.64
N ARG A 42 -3.09 -5.48 4.71
CA ARG A 42 -2.27 -5.20 3.53
C ARG A 42 -2.37 -6.30 2.47
N THR A 43 -2.39 -7.57 2.88
CA THR A 43 -2.58 -8.72 1.97
C THR A 43 -3.97 -8.66 1.31
N LEU A 44 -5.02 -8.30 2.05
CA LEU A 44 -6.35 -8.10 1.47
C LEU A 44 -6.36 -6.98 0.42
N CYS A 45 -5.73 -5.84 0.70
CA CYS A 45 -5.60 -4.78 -0.31
C CYS A 45 -4.87 -5.27 -1.56
N LEU A 46 -3.81 -6.07 -1.42
CA LEU A 46 -3.11 -6.66 -2.57
C LEU A 46 -4.03 -7.56 -3.42
N PHE A 47 -4.92 -8.34 -2.78
CA PHE A 47 -5.92 -9.14 -3.49
C PHE A 47 -6.97 -8.27 -4.20
N VAL A 48 -7.41 -7.18 -3.58
CA VAL A 48 -8.33 -6.22 -4.21
C VAL A 48 -7.70 -5.59 -5.44
N TRP A 49 -6.44 -5.16 -5.34
CA TRP A 49 -5.70 -4.59 -6.46
C TRP A 49 -5.40 -5.61 -7.56
N SER A 50 -5.10 -6.87 -7.22
CA SER A 50 -4.91 -7.91 -8.23
C SER A 50 -6.21 -8.24 -8.96
N GLY A 51 -7.34 -8.33 -8.24
CA GLY A 51 -8.66 -8.48 -8.84
C GLY A 51 -9.02 -7.31 -9.76
N ALA A 52 -8.78 -6.07 -9.31
CA ALA A 52 -8.99 -4.86 -10.11
C ALA A 52 -8.13 -4.87 -11.39
N ALA A 53 -6.86 -5.27 -11.30
CA ALA A 53 -5.99 -5.38 -12.46
C ALA A 53 -6.50 -6.40 -13.49
N VAL A 54 -6.98 -7.57 -13.02
CA VAL A 54 -7.59 -8.57 -13.91
C VAL A 54 -8.85 -8.02 -14.57
N LEU A 55 -9.71 -7.33 -13.82
CA LEU A 55 -10.92 -6.68 -14.34
C LEU A 55 -10.59 -5.60 -15.39
N MET A 56 -9.52 -4.82 -15.19
CA MET A 56 -9.05 -3.84 -16.18
C MET A 56 -8.54 -4.49 -17.47
N LEU A 57 -7.91 -5.67 -17.38
CA LEU A 57 -7.49 -6.43 -18.56
C LEU A 57 -8.70 -6.97 -19.35
N LEU A 58 -9.78 -7.33 -18.65
CA LEU A 58 -11.01 -7.81 -19.27
C LEU A 58 -11.89 -6.67 -19.83
N CYS A 59 -11.89 -5.48 -19.19
CA CYS A 59 -12.55 -4.27 -19.68
C CYS A 59 -11.58 -3.08 -19.67
N PRO A 60 -10.81 -2.84 -20.75
CA PRO A 60 -9.84 -1.76 -20.82
C PRO A 60 -10.46 -0.39 -21.13
N SER A 61 -11.79 -0.24 -21.06
CA SER A 61 -12.43 1.05 -21.32
C SER A 61 -12.00 2.06 -20.24
N PRO A 62 -11.75 3.34 -20.60
CA PRO A 62 -11.33 4.35 -19.64
C PRO A 62 -12.30 4.50 -18.45
N GLY A 63 -13.61 4.35 -18.70
CA GLY A 63 -14.65 4.34 -17.67
C GLY A 63 -14.53 3.15 -16.72
N CYS A 64 -14.40 1.92 -17.26
CA CYS A 64 -14.19 0.71 -16.45
C CYS A 64 -12.94 0.86 -15.56
N VAL A 65 -11.82 1.29 -16.14
CA VAL A 65 -10.55 1.46 -15.43
C VAL A 65 -10.70 2.46 -14.30
N ALA A 66 -11.29 3.63 -14.56
CA ALA A 66 -11.52 4.65 -13.53
C ALA A 66 -12.40 4.11 -12.38
N THR A 67 -13.49 3.42 -12.69
CA THR A 67 -14.38 2.81 -11.69
C THR A 67 -13.65 1.77 -10.84
N PHE A 68 -12.87 0.87 -11.46
CA PHE A 68 -12.13 -0.15 -10.71
C PHE A 68 -11.04 0.44 -9.82
N ILE A 69 -10.34 1.49 -10.27
CA ILE A 69 -9.36 2.21 -9.43
C ILE A 69 -10.05 2.85 -8.22
N LEU A 70 -11.18 3.53 -8.42
CA LEU A 70 -11.91 4.19 -7.34
C LEU A 70 -12.43 3.19 -6.32
N ILE A 71 -13.04 2.09 -6.78
CA ILE A 71 -13.52 1.02 -5.90
C ILE A 71 -12.36 0.40 -5.13
N ALA A 72 -11.25 0.05 -5.80
CA ALA A 72 -10.08 -0.53 -5.15
C ALA A 72 -9.49 0.40 -4.09
N THR A 73 -9.45 1.70 -4.37
CA THR A 73 -8.99 2.74 -3.44
C THR A 73 -9.93 2.85 -2.24
N PHE A 74 -11.23 2.93 -2.47
CA PHE A 74 -12.24 3.01 -1.42
C PHE A 74 -12.18 1.79 -0.50
N VAL A 75 -12.16 0.58 -1.06
CA VAL A 75 -12.02 -0.67 -0.29
C VAL A 75 -10.72 -0.70 0.48
N SER A 76 -9.60 -0.29 -0.13
CA SER A 76 -8.31 -0.22 0.57
C SER A 76 -8.36 0.71 1.77
N PHE A 77 -9.01 1.87 1.63
CA PHE A 77 -9.23 2.78 2.76
C PHE A 77 -10.16 2.17 3.81
N SER A 78 -11.26 1.52 3.44
CA SER A 78 -12.14 0.87 4.41
C SER A 78 -11.45 -0.27 5.19
N VAL A 79 -10.58 -1.04 4.53
CA VAL A 79 -9.83 -2.14 5.16
C VAL A 79 -8.72 -1.62 6.09
N LEU A 80 -8.09 -0.50 5.71
CA LEU A 80 -7.04 0.15 6.49
C LEU A 80 -7.59 1.13 7.54
N ASP A 81 -8.86 1.54 7.47
CA ASP A 81 -9.57 2.32 8.48
C ASP A 81 -9.79 1.44 9.70
N GLU A 82 -8.74 1.37 10.51
CA GLU A 82 -8.68 0.65 11.76
C GLU A 82 -9.38 1.49 12.83
N ARG A 83 -10.72 1.57 12.75
CA ARG A 83 -11.50 2.16 13.85
C ARG A 83 -11.40 1.24 15.08
N PRO A 84 -11.11 1.79 16.27
CA PRO A 84 -11.25 1.07 17.53
C PRO A 84 -12.71 0.70 17.82
#